data_AF-A0A1Q9ECZ1-F1
#
_entry.id   AF-A0A1Q9ECZ1-F1
#
_cell.length_a   1.000
_cell.length_b   1.000
_cell.length_c   1.000
_cell.angle_alpha   90.00
_cell.angle_beta   90.00
_cell.angle_gamma   90.00
#
_symmetry.space_group_name_H-M   'P 1'
#
loop_
_entity.id
_entity.type
_entity.pdbx_description
1 polymer ?
#
loop_
_entity_poly.entity_id
_entity_poly.type
_entity_poly.pdbx_seq_one_letter_code
_entity_poly.pdbx_strand_id
1 'polypeptide(L)'
;MAPVDELVKGFRSVLPNNTNSSFWPALARSGGFQTLQKLIEGNSEVDVGRLLNVVRWRPFSDGWTDTQKMFFAEALNRLKRAGAGLPPMQNPINKLLRFFTGSFKEPVGGFKMSDDIRFELEKPTGFTTARCAPLKGHTCFNHLYVPVGCLKDPDELDAMIRESIVVEGYSNYNGDYRIEGVVDPLVPELAREGRALTKSKDLV
;
A
#
# COMPACT_ATOMS: atom_id res chain seq x y z
N MET A 1 20.94 -28.64 21.08
CA MET A 1 21.06 -27.19 20.79
C MET A 1 19.66 -26.67 20.54
N ALA A 2 19.29 -25.57 21.19
CA ALA A 2 17.93 -25.04 21.04
C ALA A 2 17.80 -24.35 19.67
N PRO A 3 16.63 -24.40 19.00
CA PRO A 3 16.40 -23.75 17.71
C PRO A 3 16.81 -22.27 17.65
N VAL A 4 16.79 -21.59 18.79
CA VAL A 4 17.23 -20.19 18.95
C VAL A 4 18.74 -20.03 18.71
N ASP A 5 19.56 -21.00 19.13
CA ASP A 5 21.02 -20.91 19.01
C ASP A 5 21.47 -20.95 17.55
N GLU A 6 20.86 -21.81 16.73
CA GLU A 6 21.14 -21.89 15.29
C GLU A 6 20.63 -20.66 14.54
N LEU A 7 19.47 -20.10 14.93
CA LEU A 7 18.98 -18.84 14.38
C LEU A 7 19.96 -17.69 14.67
N VAL A 8 20.44 -17.57 15.92
CA VAL A 8 21.39 -16.54 16.32
C VAL A 8 22.72 -16.71 15.59
N LYS A 9 23.20 -17.95 15.42
CA LYS A 9 24.41 -18.27 14.67
C LYS A 9 24.28 -17.87 13.20
N GLY A 10 23.16 -18.21 12.56
CA GLY A 10 22.85 -17.79 11.20
C GLY A 10 22.80 -16.26 11.06
N PHE A 11 22.08 -15.59 11.94
CA PHE A 11 21.97 -14.12 11.93
C PHE A 11 23.33 -13.43 12.09
N ARG A 12 24.17 -13.90 13.01
CA ARG A 12 25.54 -13.40 13.22
C ARG A 12 26.51 -13.76 12.10
N SER A 13 26.19 -14.73 11.24
CA SER A 13 27.04 -15.06 10.09
C SER A 13 26.90 -14.05 8.94
N VAL A 14 25.73 -13.40 8.85
CA VAL A 14 25.43 -12.38 7.82
C VAL A 14 25.86 -10.98 8.26
N LEU A 15 25.78 -10.70 9.56
CA LEU A 15 26.24 -9.43 10.13
C LEU A 15 27.73 -9.48 10.45
N PRO A 16 28.47 -8.36 10.30
CA PRO A 16 29.89 -8.31 10.62
C PRO A 16 30.13 -8.78 12.06
N ASN A 17 30.86 -9.89 12.21
CA ASN A 17 31.11 -10.53 13.51
C ASN A 17 32.59 -10.45 13.92
N ASN A 18 33.40 -9.71 13.14
CA ASN A 18 34.80 -9.49 13.48
C ASN A 18 34.91 -8.40 14.55
N THR A 19 35.97 -8.50 15.36
CA THR A 19 36.34 -7.56 16.43
C THR A 19 36.57 -6.12 15.95
N ASN A 20 36.73 -5.93 14.64
CA ASN A 20 36.84 -4.61 14.00
C ASN A 20 35.50 -4.03 13.55
N SER A 21 34.39 -4.78 13.65
CA SER A 21 33.08 -4.24 13.29
C SER A 21 32.60 -3.29 14.38
N SER A 22 32.35 -2.05 13.98
CA SER A 22 31.72 -1.06 14.85
C SER A 22 30.23 -1.34 15.06
N PHE A 23 29.63 -2.28 14.32
CA PHE A 23 28.18 -2.52 14.31
C PHE A 23 27.63 -2.90 15.68
N TRP A 24 28.09 -4.00 16.30
CA TRP A 24 27.54 -4.46 17.57
C TRP A 24 27.81 -3.48 18.73
N PRO A 25 29.02 -2.91 18.88
CA PRO A 25 29.26 -1.85 19.87
C PRO A 25 28.43 -0.59 19.62
N ALA A 26 28.24 -0.18 18.35
CA ALA A 26 27.39 0.97 18.02
C ALA A 26 25.92 0.68 18.33
N LEU A 27 25.41 -0.50 17.97
CA LEU A 27 24.06 -0.94 18.27
C LEU A 27 23.81 -0.90 19.78
N ALA A 28 24.72 -1.46 20.59
CA ALA A 28 24.62 -1.44 22.05
C ALA A 28 24.56 0.00 22.60
N ARG A 29 25.39 0.92 22.09
CA ARG A 29 25.37 2.35 22.48
C ARG A 29 24.10 3.07 22.03
N SER A 30 23.52 2.67 20.91
CA SER A 30 22.32 3.28 20.34
C SER A 30 21.01 2.72 20.89
N GLY A 31 21.02 1.98 22.01
CA GLY A 31 19.81 1.41 22.61
C GLY A 31 19.61 -0.09 22.35
N GLY A 32 20.62 -0.81 21.87
CA GLY A 32 20.69 -2.27 21.84
C GLY A 32 19.47 -2.93 21.19
N PHE A 33 18.66 -3.61 22.02
CA PHE A 33 17.51 -4.38 21.56
C PHE A 33 16.46 -3.53 20.84
N GLN A 34 16.09 -2.36 21.37
CA GLN A 34 15.06 -1.52 20.75
C GLN A 34 15.49 -1.04 19.36
N THR A 35 16.77 -0.73 19.20
CA THR A 35 17.34 -0.30 17.92
C THR A 35 17.46 -1.48 16.95
N LEU A 36 17.83 -2.66 17.42
CA LEU A 36 17.83 -3.87 16.59
C LEU A 36 16.41 -4.23 16.13
N GLN A 37 15.45 -4.17 17.03
CA GLN A 37 14.05 -4.38 16.74
C GLN A 37 13.58 -3.38 15.68
N LYS A 38 13.86 -2.09 15.85
CA LYS A 38 13.51 -1.07 14.85
C LYS A 38 14.22 -1.31 13.51
N LEU A 39 15.47 -1.76 13.51
CA LEU A 39 16.23 -2.07 12.28
C LEU A 39 15.62 -3.23 11.51
N ILE A 40 15.15 -4.27 12.21
CA ILE A 40 14.52 -5.46 11.63
C ILE A 40 13.08 -5.15 11.23
N GLU A 41 12.33 -4.51 12.11
CA GLU A 41 10.89 -4.33 11.96
C GLU A 41 10.53 -3.11 11.13
N GLY A 42 11.39 -2.12 10.94
CA GLY A 42 11.04 -0.88 10.24
C GLY A 42 10.04 0.00 11.00
N ASN A 43 9.53 1.05 10.35
CA ASN A 43 8.49 1.89 10.93
C ASN A 43 7.11 1.36 10.54
N SER A 44 6.38 0.82 11.52
CA SER A 44 5.02 0.29 11.32
C SER A 44 3.99 1.39 11.04
N GLU A 45 4.22 2.62 11.52
CA GLU A 45 3.38 3.77 11.19
C GLU A 45 3.86 4.43 9.89
N VAL A 46 2.95 4.56 8.92
CA VAL A 46 3.24 5.25 7.66
C VAL A 46 3.12 6.76 7.85
N ASP A 47 4.20 7.47 7.55
CA ASP A 47 4.21 8.94 7.47
C ASP A 47 3.82 9.39 6.06
N VAL A 48 2.52 9.70 5.89
CA VAL A 48 1.95 10.16 4.62
C VAL A 48 2.61 11.46 4.13
N GLY A 49 2.97 12.37 5.04
CA GLY A 49 3.63 13.62 4.67
C GLY A 49 5.02 13.37 4.08
N ARG A 50 5.81 12.49 4.72
CA ARG A 50 7.11 12.07 4.17
C ARG A 50 6.97 11.34 2.84
N LEU A 51 5.98 10.46 2.68
CA LEU A 51 5.72 9.76 1.43
C LEU A 51 5.46 10.74 0.29
N LEU A 52 4.52 11.67 0.50
CA LEU A 52 4.15 12.68 -0.50
C LEU A 52 5.28 13.65 -0.85
N ASN A 53 6.22 13.88 0.08
CA ASN A 53 7.38 14.73 -0.15
C ASN A 53 8.47 14.07 -1.01
N VAL A 54 8.48 12.74 -1.15
CA VAL A 54 9.51 12.03 -1.93
C VAL A 54 8.97 11.39 -3.20
N VAL A 55 7.64 11.25 -3.32
CA VAL A 55 7.04 10.61 -4.48
C VAL A 55 7.30 11.42 -5.75
N ARG A 56 7.63 10.70 -6.83
CA ARG A 56 7.68 11.28 -8.16
C ARG A 56 6.31 11.22 -8.80
N TRP A 57 5.71 12.39 -8.97
CA TRP A 57 4.46 12.59 -9.71
C TRP A 57 4.74 12.48 -11.21
N ARG A 58 4.51 11.31 -11.78
CA ARG A 58 4.70 11.06 -13.21
C ARG A 58 3.47 11.54 -13.98
N PRO A 59 3.62 12.49 -14.92
CA PRO A 59 2.50 13.03 -15.66
C PRO A 59 2.02 12.04 -16.74
N PHE A 60 0.73 12.14 -17.06
CA PHE A 60 0.19 11.73 -18.35
C PHE A 60 -0.42 12.97 -19.03
N SER A 61 -0.07 13.22 -20.29
CA SER A 61 -0.39 14.47 -21.02
C SER A 61 -0.03 15.73 -20.22
N ASP A 62 -1.03 16.36 -19.58
CA ASP A 62 -0.93 17.68 -18.94
C ASP A 62 -0.41 17.60 -17.50
N GLY A 63 -0.23 16.37 -16.99
CA GLY A 63 0.34 16.09 -15.68
C GLY A 63 -0.61 16.25 -14.52
N TRP A 64 -0.05 16.09 -13.31
CA TRP A 64 -0.82 16.18 -12.06
C TRP A 64 -1.16 17.62 -11.74
N THR A 65 -2.45 17.93 -11.64
CA THR A 65 -2.90 19.22 -11.10
C THR A 65 -2.72 19.25 -9.58
N ASP A 66 -2.62 20.45 -9.01
CA ASP A 66 -2.48 20.59 -7.56
C ASP A 66 -3.75 20.12 -6.83
N THR A 67 -4.92 20.28 -7.44
CA THR A 67 -6.19 19.72 -6.94
C THR A 67 -6.14 18.20 -6.87
N GLN A 68 -5.64 17.53 -7.92
CA GLN A 68 -5.51 16.06 -7.93
C GLN A 68 -4.54 15.58 -6.85
N LYS A 69 -3.38 16.24 -6.69
CA LYS A 69 -2.43 15.92 -5.61
C LYS A 69 -3.04 16.12 -4.24
N MET A 70 -3.84 17.18 -4.06
CA MET A 70 -4.54 17.48 -2.81
C MET A 70 -5.58 16.39 -2.49
N PHE A 71 -6.41 15.99 -3.45
CA PHE A 71 -7.37 14.89 -3.26
C PHE A 71 -6.66 13.57 -2.95
N PHE A 72 -5.54 13.30 -3.63
CA PHE A 72 -4.73 12.12 -3.36
C PHE A 72 -4.18 12.14 -1.93
N ALA A 73 -3.58 13.26 -1.52
CA ALA A 73 -3.07 13.45 -0.17
C ALA A 73 -4.17 13.30 0.89
N GLU A 74 -5.37 13.83 0.62
CA GLU A 74 -6.52 13.70 1.52
C GLU A 74 -6.96 12.24 1.68
N ALA A 75 -7.09 11.49 0.58
CA ALA A 75 -7.43 10.07 0.60
C ALA A 75 -6.42 9.26 1.41
N LEU A 76 -5.11 9.49 1.21
CA LEU A 76 -4.07 8.82 2.00
C LEU A 76 -4.18 9.12 3.51
N ASN A 77 -4.48 10.38 3.86
CA ASN A 77 -4.67 10.77 5.27
C ASN A 77 -5.94 10.16 5.88
N ARG A 78 -7.01 10.00 5.09
CA ARG A 78 -8.23 9.28 5.52
C ARG A 78 -7.94 7.82 5.81
N LEU A 79 -7.19 7.13 4.94
CA LEU A 79 -6.75 5.75 5.17
C LEU A 79 -5.87 5.63 6.41
N LYS A 80 -4.91 6.56 6.61
CA LYS A 80 -4.08 6.61 7.82
C LYS A 80 -4.94 6.71 9.09
N ARG A 81 -5.92 7.62 9.09
CA ARG A 81 -6.85 7.79 10.24
C ARG A 81 -7.72 6.56 10.45
N ALA A 82 -8.27 5.98 9.39
CA ALA A 82 -9.12 4.79 9.47
C ALA A 82 -8.36 3.56 10.00
N GLY A 83 -7.06 3.47 9.74
CA GLY A 83 -6.20 2.41 10.24
C GLY A 83 -5.56 2.68 11.61
N ALA A 84 -5.85 3.81 12.26
CA ALA A 84 -5.21 4.17 13.52
C ALA A 84 -5.45 3.08 14.60
N GLY A 85 -4.37 2.60 15.20
CA GLY A 85 -4.42 1.51 16.20
C GLY A 85 -4.49 0.09 15.63
N LEU A 86 -4.65 -0.07 14.31
CA LEU A 86 -4.60 -1.39 13.67
C LEU A 86 -3.16 -1.83 13.39
N PRO A 87 -2.88 -3.15 13.45
CA PRO A 87 -1.57 -3.67 13.05
C PRO A 87 -1.34 -3.45 11.54
N PRO A 88 -0.08 -3.35 11.07
CA PRO A 88 0.24 -3.07 9.67
C PRO A 88 -0.46 -3.96 8.63
N MET A 89 -0.68 -5.25 8.94
CA MET A 89 -1.37 -6.17 8.02
C MET A 89 -2.86 -5.87 7.84
N GLN A 90 -3.47 -5.15 8.77
CA GLN A 90 -4.89 -4.77 8.73
C GLN A 90 -5.08 -3.29 8.40
N ASN A 91 -4.04 -2.47 8.60
CA ASN A 91 -4.08 -1.04 8.37
C ASN A 91 -4.15 -0.72 6.85
N PRO A 92 -5.18 -0.01 6.37
CA PRO A 92 -5.37 0.29 4.95
C PRO A 92 -4.20 1.03 4.28
N ILE A 93 -3.54 1.98 4.97
CA ILE A 93 -2.42 2.70 4.36
C ILE A 93 -1.18 1.80 4.20
N ASN A 94 -0.97 0.87 5.15
CA ASN A 94 0.10 -0.11 5.06
C ASN A 94 -0.17 -1.15 3.96
N LYS A 95 -1.44 -1.58 3.81
CA LYS A 95 -1.84 -2.45 2.69
C LYS A 95 -1.63 -1.74 1.34
N LEU A 96 -2.01 -0.46 1.23
CA LEU A 96 -1.70 0.31 0.02
C LEU A 96 -0.20 0.38 -0.24
N LEU A 97 0.62 0.63 0.79
CA LEU A 97 2.07 0.65 0.62
C LEU A 97 2.57 -0.69 0.09
N ARG A 98 2.08 -1.81 0.62
CA ARG A 98 2.43 -3.15 0.13
C ARG A 98 2.01 -3.36 -1.32
N PHE A 99 0.84 -2.86 -1.69
CA PHE A 99 0.26 -3.05 -3.02
C PHE A 99 1.18 -2.57 -4.15
N PHE A 100 1.89 -1.46 -3.93
CA PHE A 100 2.80 -0.93 -4.96
C PHE A 100 4.28 -1.01 -4.61
N THR A 101 4.68 -1.36 -3.37
CA THR A 101 6.11 -1.50 -2.98
C THR A 101 6.51 -2.91 -2.55
N GLY A 102 5.54 -3.79 -2.29
CA GLY A 102 5.76 -5.09 -1.67
C GLY A 102 6.04 -5.05 -0.16
N SER A 103 6.16 -3.85 0.44
CA SER A 103 6.40 -3.66 1.87
C SER A 103 5.21 -3.04 2.58
N PHE A 104 4.87 -3.56 3.76
CA PHE A 104 3.88 -2.92 4.64
C PHE A 104 4.41 -1.70 5.39
N LYS A 105 5.72 -1.44 5.35
CA LYS A 105 6.39 -0.54 6.29
C LYS A 105 7.33 0.40 5.59
N GLU A 106 7.47 1.60 6.17
CA GLU A 106 8.46 2.56 5.74
C GLU A 106 9.86 2.06 6.15
N PRO A 107 10.88 2.20 5.27
CA PRO A 107 12.26 1.88 5.60
C PRO A 107 12.75 2.65 6.85
N VAL A 108 13.75 2.09 7.54
CA VAL A 108 14.29 2.68 8.79
C VAL A 108 14.91 4.07 8.57
N GLY A 109 15.44 4.34 7.37
CA GLY A 109 15.93 5.66 6.94
C GLY A 109 14.86 6.56 6.30
N GLY A 110 13.60 6.14 6.35
CA GLY A 110 12.47 6.81 5.74
C GLY A 110 12.36 6.57 4.23
N PHE A 111 11.30 7.09 3.61
CA PHE A 111 11.06 6.92 2.17
C PHE A 111 12.14 7.51 1.25
N LYS A 112 13.01 8.40 1.75
CA LYS A 112 14.19 8.89 1.00
C LYS A 112 15.18 7.80 0.63
N MET A 113 15.19 6.70 1.40
CA MET A 113 16.02 5.53 1.14
C MET A 113 15.32 4.49 0.26
N SER A 114 14.03 4.69 -0.05
CA SER A 114 13.30 3.81 -0.94
C SER A 114 13.64 4.17 -2.38
N ASP A 115 13.86 3.15 -3.21
CA ASP A 115 14.04 3.36 -4.64
C ASP A 115 12.79 4.03 -5.22
N ASP A 116 12.94 5.26 -5.68
CA ASP A 116 12.07 5.97 -6.63
C ASP A 116 10.57 5.61 -6.58
N ILE A 117 9.87 5.97 -5.49
CA ILE A 117 8.42 5.81 -5.38
C ILE A 117 7.73 6.71 -6.40
N ARG A 118 6.82 6.15 -7.20
CA ARG A 118 6.16 6.83 -8.32
C ARG A 118 4.65 6.73 -8.24
N PHE A 119 3.98 7.87 -8.43
CA PHE A 119 2.54 7.93 -8.70
C PHE A 119 2.34 8.44 -10.12
N GLU A 120 1.77 7.61 -11.00
CA GLU A 120 1.56 7.93 -12.41
C GLU A 120 0.09 8.00 -12.76
N LEU A 121 -0.27 9.01 -13.52
CA LEU A 121 -1.61 9.09 -14.09
C LEU A 121 -1.73 8.07 -15.22
N GLU A 122 -2.75 7.22 -15.17
CA GLU A 122 -3.06 6.31 -16.26
C GLU A 122 -3.97 7.00 -17.28
N LYS A 123 -3.70 6.73 -18.57
CA LYS A 123 -4.55 7.18 -19.68
C LYS A 123 -5.99 6.70 -19.44
N PRO A 124 -7.01 7.54 -19.68
CA PRO A 124 -8.38 7.05 -19.71
C PRO A 124 -8.49 6.00 -20.81
N THR A 125 -8.68 4.74 -20.43
CA THR A 125 -9.02 3.69 -21.37
C THR A 125 -10.37 4.05 -21.97
N GLY A 126 -10.49 4.05 -23.30
CA GLY A 126 -11.68 4.51 -24.04
C GLY A 126 -12.99 3.79 -23.72
N PHE A 127 -12.99 2.85 -22.77
CA PHE A 127 -14.18 2.36 -22.14
C PHE A 127 -14.62 3.35 -21.06
N THR A 128 -15.67 4.09 -21.38
CA THR A 128 -16.56 4.76 -20.42
C THR A 128 -17.23 3.70 -19.54
N THR A 129 -16.48 2.98 -18.72
CA THR A 129 -17.10 2.25 -17.62
C THR A 129 -17.61 3.30 -16.66
N ALA A 130 -18.91 3.28 -16.37
CA ALA A 130 -19.56 4.18 -15.41
C ALA A 130 -18.96 4.09 -13.98
N ARG A 131 -17.99 3.20 -13.77
CA ARG A 131 -17.28 2.97 -12.53
C ARG A 131 -15.77 3.07 -12.78
N CYS A 132 -15.10 3.78 -11.88
CA CYS A 132 -13.66 3.83 -11.82
C CYS A 132 -13.07 2.48 -11.47
N ALA A 133 -12.10 2.03 -12.27
CA ALA A 133 -11.42 0.77 -12.06
C ALA A 133 -10.51 0.82 -10.82
N PRO A 134 -10.22 -0.33 -10.18
CA PRO A 134 -9.20 -0.42 -9.15
C PRO A 134 -7.84 0.10 -9.65
N LEU A 135 -7.02 0.59 -8.73
CA LEU A 135 -5.65 1.03 -8.97
C LEU A 135 -4.79 -0.15 -9.44
N LYS A 136 -3.67 0.16 -10.10
CA LYS A 136 -2.65 -0.85 -10.46
C LYS A 136 -1.34 -0.55 -9.74
N GLY A 137 -0.76 -1.58 -9.14
CA GLY A 137 0.51 -1.50 -8.41
C GLY A 137 1.58 -2.37 -9.08
N HIS A 138 2.80 -1.85 -9.16
CA HIS A 138 3.98 -2.59 -9.63
C HIS A 138 5.10 -2.48 -8.61
N THR A 139 5.26 -3.54 -7.82
CA THR A 139 6.21 -3.62 -6.70
C THR A 139 7.66 -3.56 -7.13
N CYS A 140 8.02 -4.10 -8.30
CA CYS A 140 9.40 -4.03 -8.82
C CYS A 140 9.89 -2.61 -9.09
N PHE A 141 8.98 -1.63 -9.20
CA PHE A 141 9.30 -0.24 -9.53
C PHE A 141 8.72 0.77 -8.54
N ASN A 142 8.18 0.31 -7.41
CA ASN A 142 7.51 1.15 -6.41
C ASN A 142 6.46 2.08 -7.04
N HIS A 143 5.65 1.52 -7.95
CA HIS A 143 4.86 2.32 -8.87
C HIS A 143 3.35 2.07 -8.69
N LEU A 144 2.60 3.15 -8.44
CA LEU A 144 1.14 3.15 -8.38
C LEU A 144 0.56 3.95 -9.56
N TYR A 145 -0.30 3.30 -10.34
CA TYR A 145 -1.03 3.93 -11.44
C TYR A 145 -2.42 4.34 -11.00
N VAL A 146 -2.80 5.56 -11.38
CA VAL A 146 -4.01 6.23 -10.91
C VAL A 146 -4.80 6.74 -12.13
N PRO A 147 -6.01 6.22 -12.38
CA PRO A 147 -6.83 6.68 -13.50
C PRO A 147 -7.19 8.17 -13.39
N VAL A 148 -6.76 9.00 -14.35
CA VAL A 148 -6.96 10.46 -14.29
C VAL A 148 -8.44 10.87 -14.24
N GLY A 149 -9.32 10.12 -14.90
CA GLY A 149 -10.76 10.39 -14.96
C GLY A 149 -11.51 10.17 -13.64
N CYS A 150 -10.82 9.60 -12.64
CA CYS A 150 -11.36 9.19 -11.34
C CYS A 150 -10.82 10.00 -10.16
N LEU A 151 -10.00 11.02 -10.45
CA LEU A 151 -9.45 11.94 -9.45
C LEU A 151 -10.31 13.22 -9.36
N LYS A 152 -11.61 13.05 -9.21
CA LYS A 152 -12.58 14.15 -9.13
C LYS A 152 -12.89 14.57 -7.70
N ASP A 153 -12.83 13.62 -6.78
CA ASP A 153 -12.99 13.86 -5.35
C ASP A 153 -12.22 12.80 -4.52
N PRO A 154 -12.00 13.05 -3.21
CA PRO A 154 -11.28 12.13 -2.35
C PRO A 154 -12.04 10.84 -2.01
N ASP A 155 -13.38 10.82 -2.10
CA ASP A 155 -14.21 9.67 -1.74
C ASP A 155 -14.11 8.57 -2.79
N GLU A 156 -14.16 8.94 -4.07
CA GLU A 156 -13.99 8.03 -5.20
C GLU A 156 -12.60 7.36 -5.16
N LEU A 157 -11.56 8.13 -4.84
CA LEU A 157 -10.21 7.61 -4.71
C LEU A 157 -10.04 6.70 -3.49
N ASP A 158 -10.62 7.04 -2.33
CA ASP A 158 -10.60 6.18 -1.14
C ASP A 158 -11.29 4.83 -1.43
N ALA A 159 -12.44 4.85 -2.11
CA ALA A 159 -13.15 3.65 -2.54
C ALA A 159 -12.31 2.78 -3.48
N MET A 160 -11.68 3.39 -4.50
CA MET A 160 -10.77 2.67 -5.41
C MET A 160 -9.58 2.06 -4.67
N ILE A 161 -8.96 2.79 -3.74
CA ILE A 161 -7.84 2.25 -2.95
C ILE A 161 -8.30 1.04 -2.16
N ARG A 162 -9.43 1.14 -1.45
CA ARG A 162 -9.98 0.03 -0.66
C ARG A 162 -10.27 -1.19 -1.50
N GLU A 163 -10.89 -1.02 -2.67
CA GLU A 163 -11.14 -2.12 -3.60
C GLU A 163 -9.82 -2.77 -4.05
N SER A 164 -8.80 -1.96 -4.36
CA SER A 164 -7.49 -2.44 -4.83
C SER A 164 -6.73 -3.27 -3.78
N ILE A 165 -6.73 -2.82 -2.52
CA ILE A 165 -5.97 -3.47 -1.44
C ILE A 165 -6.68 -4.70 -0.86
N VAL A 166 -7.98 -4.87 -1.11
CA VAL A 166 -8.72 -6.10 -0.77
C VAL A 166 -8.38 -7.22 -1.77
N VAL A 167 -8.07 -6.86 -3.02
CA VAL A 167 -7.71 -7.80 -4.09
C VAL A 167 -6.27 -8.33 -3.95
N GLU A 168 -5.46 -7.85 -3.00
CA GLU A 168 -4.11 -8.38 -2.70
C GLU A 168 -4.05 -9.88 -2.34
N GLY A 169 -5.20 -10.58 -2.24
CA GLY A 169 -5.27 -12.04 -2.17
C GLY A 169 -5.26 -12.78 -3.52
N TYR A 170 -5.37 -12.07 -4.65
CA TYR A 170 -5.52 -12.65 -6.00
C TYR A 170 -4.64 -11.93 -7.02
N SER A 171 -3.32 -12.01 -6.85
CA SER A 171 -2.42 -11.74 -7.95
C SER A 171 -2.46 -12.92 -8.93
N ASN A 172 -3.37 -12.90 -9.91
CA ASN A 172 -3.17 -13.59 -11.19
C ASN A 172 -3.94 -12.89 -12.33
N TYR A 173 -3.15 -12.56 -13.35
CA TYR A 173 -3.41 -12.15 -14.73
C TYR A 173 -4.82 -12.17 -15.35
N ASN A 174 -4.93 -11.21 -16.29
CA ASN A 174 -5.77 -11.12 -17.49
C ASN A 174 -7.28 -10.90 -17.30
N GLY A 175 -7.80 -10.11 -18.26
CA GLY A 175 -9.12 -9.49 -18.23
C GLY A 175 -10.29 -10.44 -17.98
N ASP A 176 -11.39 -9.80 -17.59
CA ASP A 176 -12.68 -10.39 -17.20
C ASP A 176 -12.68 -11.20 -15.92
N TYR A 177 -12.98 -10.55 -14.79
CA TYR A 177 -13.76 -11.21 -13.74
C TYR A 177 -14.78 -10.29 -13.06
N ARG A 178 -16.03 -10.78 -13.04
CA ARG A 178 -17.08 -10.47 -12.08
C ARG A 178 -16.62 -10.87 -10.68
N ILE A 179 -16.85 -10.00 -9.70
CA ILE A 179 -16.62 -10.28 -8.28
C ILE A 179 -17.66 -11.31 -7.80
N GLU A 180 -17.26 -12.58 -7.66
CA GLU A 180 -17.95 -13.52 -6.78
C GLU A 180 -17.26 -13.51 -5.41
N GLY A 181 -18.07 -13.28 -4.38
CA GLY A 181 -17.65 -12.68 -3.12
C GLY A 181 -16.73 -13.54 -2.25
N VAL A 182 -15.68 -12.89 -1.76
CA VAL A 182 -15.11 -13.16 -0.44
C VAL A 182 -15.40 -11.94 0.41
N VAL A 183 -16.33 -12.08 1.35
CA VAL A 183 -16.74 -11.01 2.26
C VAL A 183 -15.65 -10.87 3.33
N ASP A 184 -14.85 -9.81 3.24
CA ASP A 184 -14.05 -9.34 4.36
C ASP A 184 -15.02 -8.93 5.49
N PRO A 185 -14.91 -9.47 6.72
CA PRO A 185 -15.83 -9.18 7.82
C PRO A 185 -15.90 -7.71 8.24
N LEU A 186 -15.05 -6.84 7.67
CA LEU A 186 -15.07 -5.39 7.89
C LEU A 186 -16.03 -4.61 6.98
N VAL A 187 -16.81 -5.25 6.09
CA VAL A 187 -17.76 -4.57 5.19
C VAL A 187 -19.20 -5.11 5.26
N PRO A 188 -19.93 -5.04 6.40
CA PRO A 188 -21.34 -5.42 6.41
C PRO A 188 -22.28 -4.33 5.88
N GLU A 189 -21.88 -3.06 5.91
CA GLU A 189 -22.83 -1.94 5.71
C GLU A 189 -23.09 -1.59 4.24
N LEU A 190 -22.09 -1.72 3.35
CA LEU A 190 -22.25 -1.41 1.92
C LEU A 190 -22.90 -2.54 1.10
N ALA A 191 -22.91 -3.77 1.62
CA ALA A 191 -23.52 -4.91 0.92
C ALA A 191 -25.06 -4.95 1.03
N ARG A 192 -25.65 -4.11 1.90
CA ARG A 192 -27.08 -4.18 2.24
C ARG A 192 -27.96 -3.31 1.34
N GLU A 193 -27.40 -2.28 0.71
CA GLU A 193 -28.17 -1.34 -0.13
C GLU A 193 -28.24 -1.73 -1.61
N GLY A 194 -27.39 -2.65 -2.08
CA GLY A 194 -27.36 -3.08 -3.49
C GLY A 194 -28.30 -4.22 -3.88
N ARG A 195 -29.11 -4.76 -2.95
CA ARG A 195 -29.92 -5.97 -3.18
C ARG A 195 -31.42 -5.71 -3.20
N ALA A 196 -31.83 -4.69 -3.92
CA ALA A 196 -33.20 -4.53 -4.37
C ALA A 196 -33.20 -3.86 -5.73
N LEU A 197 -33.32 -4.63 -6.82
CA LEU A 197 -33.91 -4.23 -8.11
C LEU A 197 -34.07 -5.46 -9.03
N THR A 198 -35.30 -5.98 -9.02
CA THR A 198 -36.08 -6.59 -10.11
C THR A 198 -35.52 -7.78 -10.93
N LYS A 199 -36.11 -8.96 -10.71
CA LYS A 199 -36.29 -10.02 -11.72
C LYS A 199 -37.04 -9.45 -12.93
N SER A 200 -36.40 -9.41 -14.10
CA SER A 200 -37.12 -9.30 -15.38
C SER A 200 -37.55 -10.69 -15.82
N LYS A 201 -38.85 -10.80 -16.10
CA LYS A 201 -39.50 -11.95 -16.72
C LYS A 201 -39.23 -11.96 -18.23
N ASP A 202 -39.39 -13.16 -18.79
CA ASP A 202 -39.71 -13.50 -20.18
C ASP A 202 -38.57 -13.53 -21.22
N LEU A 203 -38.29 -14.75 -21.70
CA LEU A 203 -38.20 -15.12 -23.12
C LEU A 203 -38.17 -16.66 -23.26
N VAL A 204 -39.35 -17.24 -23.49
CA VAL A 204 -39.59 -18.34 -24.44
C VAL A 204 -40.68 -17.84 -25.39
#